data_AF-A0A1Q3H6S6-F1
#
_entry.id   AF-A0A1Q3H6S6-F1
#
_cell.length_a   1.000
_cell.length_b   1.000
_cell.length_c   1.000
_cell.angle_alpha   90.00
_cell.angle_beta   90.00
_cell.angle_gamma   90.00
#
_symmetry.space_group_name_H-M   'P 1'
#
loop_
_entity.id
_entity.type
_entity.pdbx_description
1 polymer ?
#
loop_
_entity_poly.entity_id
_entity_poly.type
_entity_poly.pdbx_seq_one_letter_code
_entity_poly.pdbx_strand_id
1 'polypeptide(L)'
;MAPVSTGGRAVSLLRRGLVCMLAGGALACGETLVDETYSGTPLFTLRGRVVAPSDYVDEEDAEVFLMVLWSPGGAANADKLVPQPGTLRRMAFFRSFEMHLFDEPGREFLSTTPSGARYAIGRLGGFRDANGNGRKDDSELFEGYSQNALIRAPEALSASDSPTGAPLSAGWHLVSTPLQCPSSGGPQPTPGPVDPVADGECGVPLGAGCKKDADCGKGVCVLNFLGEWGGGACLIPEPPPNGCRQKGSVLLRAPSPDTTAYWIKACAVSEDCGRLHPYQCDQQIRGCRPSAEAVVDINGREPARSFCGGSGPPQ
;
A
#
# COMPACT_ATOMS: atom_id res chain seq x y z
N MET A 1 47.71 68.63 -39.73
CA MET A 1 47.37 69.82 -40.53
C MET A 1 46.75 69.33 -41.83
N ALA A 2 45.65 69.97 -42.23
CA ALA A 2 44.79 69.68 -43.38
C ALA A 2 43.88 68.41 -43.28
N PRO A 3 42.55 68.62 -43.22
CA PRO A 3 41.49 67.61 -43.35
C PRO A 3 41.01 67.56 -44.83
N VAL A 4 39.76 67.10 -45.03
CA VAL A 4 38.93 67.09 -46.26
C VAL A 4 38.84 65.69 -46.88
N SER A 5 37.71 65.16 -47.34
CA SER A 5 36.25 65.33 -47.21
C SER A 5 35.65 64.42 -48.30
N THR A 6 34.32 64.26 -48.30
CA THR A 6 33.44 63.76 -49.39
C THR A 6 33.44 62.24 -49.61
N GLY A 7 32.30 61.55 -49.69
CA GLY A 7 30.90 61.97 -49.74
C GLY A 7 30.01 60.78 -50.19
N GLY A 8 28.69 60.94 -50.04
CA GLY A 8 27.64 60.07 -50.65
C GLY A 8 26.95 59.14 -49.64
N ARG A 9 25.72 59.44 -49.15
CA ARG A 9 24.40 59.16 -49.77
C ARG A 9 24.31 57.74 -50.35
N ALA A 10 23.29 56.91 -50.13
CA ALA A 10 22.03 56.97 -49.40
C ALA A 10 21.39 55.55 -49.49
N VAL A 11 20.20 55.40 -48.89
CA VAL A 11 19.16 54.41 -49.21
C VAL A 11 19.17 53.10 -48.39
N SER A 12 18.36 53.18 -47.31
CA SER A 12 17.37 52.22 -46.82
C SER A 12 17.28 50.86 -47.53
N LEU A 13 17.38 49.77 -46.76
CA LEU A 13 16.58 48.56 -46.96
C LEU A 13 16.41 47.85 -45.62
N LEU A 14 15.17 47.80 -45.15
CA LEU A 14 14.72 46.89 -44.09
C LEU A 14 15.15 45.46 -44.44
N ARG A 15 15.84 44.79 -43.53
CA ARG A 15 15.77 43.33 -43.44
C ARG A 15 15.59 42.93 -41.99
N ARG A 16 14.35 42.53 -41.69
CA ARG A 16 13.96 41.70 -40.57
C ARG A 16 14.92 40.51 -40.49
N GLY A 17 15.85 40.57 -39.55
CA GLY A 17 16.74 39.47 -39.18
C GLY A 17 16.09 38.71 -38.03
N LEU A 18 15.51 37.57 -38.38
CA LEU A 18 14.85 36.59 -37.54
C LEU A 18 15.74 36.19 -36.34
N VAL A 19 15.29 36.49 -35.12
CA VAL A 19 15.85 35.92 -33.89
C VAL A 19 15.38 34.46 -33.82
N CYS A 20 16.19 33.53 -34.31
CA CYS A 20 16.04 32.12 -33.97
C CYS A 20 16.79 31.87 -32.66
N MET A 21 16.20 32.27 -31.53
CA MET A 21 16.51 31.59 -30.27
C MET A 21 15.88 30.20 -30.37
N LEU A 22 16.71 29.21 -30.68
CA LEU A 22 16.41 27.81 -30.44
C LEU A 22 16.32 27.60 -28.93
N ALA A 23 15.14 27.86 -28.37
CA ALA A 23 14.73 27.30 -27.10
C ALA A 23 14.60 25.79 -27.32
N GLY A 24 15.72 25.08 -27.18
CA GLY A 24 15.75 23.63 -27.02
C GLY A 24 15.15 23.30 -25.66
N GLY A 25 13.83 23.40 -25.54
CA GLY A 25 13.10 22.73 -24.49
C GLY A 25 13.29 21.24 -24.71
N ALA A 26 14.10 20.61 -23.86
CA ALA A 26 14.06 19.18 -23.71
C ALA A 26 12.62 18.81 -23.37
N LEU A 27 11.90 18.24 -24.34
CA LEU A 27 10.72 17.44 -24.07
C LEU A 27 11.23 16.19 -23.35
N ALA A 28 11.45 16.32 -22.04
CA ALA A 28 11.31 15.17 -21.17
C ALA A 28 9.84 14.77 -21.27
N CYS A 29 9.54 13.76 -22.09
CA CYS A 29 8.31 13.01 -21.97
C CYS A 29 8.37 12.29 -20.62
N GLY A 30 8.15 13.04 -19.53
CA GLY A 30 8.32 12.61 -18.15
C GLY A 30 7.18 11.69 -17.75
N GLU A 31 7.51 10.42 -17.60
CA GLU A 31 6.64 9.27 -17.33
C GLU A 31 6.13 9.20 -15.87
N THR A 32 5.69 10.31 -15.28
CA THR A 32 5.14 10.31 -13.92
C THR A 32 3.69 10.75 -13.94
N LEU A 33 2.78 9.79 -13.90
CA LEU A 33 1.36 10.09 -13.73
C LEU A 33 1.00 10.26 -12.25
N VAL A 34 1.87 9.88 -11.31
CA VAL A 34 1.57 9.86 -9.86
C VAL A 34 1.91 11.14 -9.09
N ASP A 35 2.40 12.19 -9.75
CA ASP A 35 2.76 13.45 -9.08
C ASP A 35 1.61 14.48 -9.06
N GLU A 36 1.76 15.54 -8.26
CA GLU A 36 0.76 16.61 -8.10
C GLU A 36 0.58 17.47 -9.35
N THR A 37 1.39 17.27 -10.40
CA THR A 37 1.33 18.06 -11.64
C THR A 37 0.39 17.46 -12.68
N TYR A 38 0.01 16.18 -12.52
CA TYR A 38 -0.99 15.55 -13.37
C TYR A 38 -2.41 15.94 -12.97
N SER A 39 -3.15 16.58 -13.88
CA SER A 39 -4.49 17.13 -13.64
C SER A 39 -5.64 16.13 -13.81
N GLY A 40 -5.37 14.83 -13.73
CA GLY A 40 -6.38 13.78 -13.84
C GLY A 40 -7.22 13.64 -12.56
N THR A 41 -8.35 12.92 -12.64
CA THR A 41 -9.02 12.43 -11.43
C THR A 41 -8.37 11.10 -11.05
N PRO A 42 -7.80 10.95 -9.84
CA PRO A 42 -7.19 9.70 -9.44
C PRO A 42 -8.25 8.60 -9.31
N LEU A 43 -7.92 7.41 -9.80
CA LEU A 43 -8.73 6.19 -9.61
C LEU A 43 -8.60 5.66 -8.18
N PHE A 44 -7.42 5.85 -7.58
CA PHE A 44 -7.14 5.48 -6.21
C PHE A 44 -6.06 6.35 -5.61
N THR A 45 -6.07 6.53 -4.29
CA THR A 45 -5.03 7.27 -3.58
C THR A 45 -4.46 6.38 -2.49
N LEU A 46 -3.18 6.06 -2.62
CA LEU A 46 -2.39 5.33 -1.64
C LEU A 46 -1.77 6.32 -0.68
N ARG A 47 -2.05 6.14 0.61
CA ARG A 47 -1.38 6.85 1.69
C ARG A 47 -0.48 5.88 2.42
N GLY A 48 0.61 6.38 2.98
CA GLY A 48 1.53 5.51 3.70
C GLY A 48 2.72 6.23 4.27
N ARG A 49 3.71 5.45 4.68
CA ARG A 49 5.00 5.94 5.17
C ARG A 49 6.10 4.97 4.78
N VAL A 50 7.30 5.52 4.63
CA VAL A 50 8.52 4.73 4.46
C VAL A 50 9.24 4.66 5.79
N VAL A 51 9.56 3.46 6.22
CA VAL A 51 10.34 3.19 7.42
C VAL A 51 11.63 2.47 7.04
N ALA A 52 12.70 2.78 7.75
CA ALA A 52 14.00 2.15 7.61
C ALA A 52 14.71 2.14 8.97
N PRO A 53 15.65 1.21 9.23
CA PRO A 53 16.57 1.32 10.36
C PRO A 53 17.33 2.67 10.32
N SER A 54 17.59 3.27 11.48
CA SER A 54 18.25 4.59 11.54
C SER A 54 19.68 4.57 11.00
N ASP A 55 20.35 3.42 11.02
CA ASP A 55 21.69 3.20 10.46
C ASP A 55 21.67 2.91 8.95
N TYR A 56 20.48 2.75 8.35
CA TYR A 56 20.31 2.51 6.91
C TYR A 56 20.21 3.79 6.08
N VAL A 57 19.75 4.88 6.70
CA VAL A 57 19.46 6.13 6.00
C VAL A 57 20.58 7.12 6.30
N ASP A 58 21.31 7.52 5.26
CA ASP A 58 22.10 8.74 5.30
C ASP A 58 21.14 9.93 5.28
N GLU A 59 21.16 10.78 6.31
CA GLU A 59 20.29 11.96 6.36
C GLU A 59 20.62 12.97 5.25
N GLU A 60 21.84 12.94 4.70
CA GLU A 60 22.26 13.76 3.56
C GLU A 60 21.76 13.19 2.22
N ASP A 61 21.48 11.89 2.15
CA ASP A 61 20.92 11.19 0.99
C ASP A 61 19.71 10.32 1.40
N ALA A 62 18.67 11.01 1.84
CA ALA A 62 17.43 10.41 2.33
C ALA A 62 16.41 10.11 1.22
N GLU A 63 16.82 10.09 -0.04
CA GLU A 63 15.92 9.89 -1.16
C GLU A 63 15.55 8.42 -1.36
N VAL A 64 14.26 8.18 -1.63
CA VAL A 64 13.74 6.86 -2.00
C VAL A 64 12.66 7.03 -3.06
N PHE A 65 12.68 6.11 -4.03
CA PHE A 65 11.66 6.02 -5.06
C PHE A 65 10.74 4.87 -4.76
N LEU A 66 9.43 5.13 -4.77
CA LEU A 66 8.39 4.13 -4.63
C LEU A 66 7.76 3.84 -5.99
N MET A 67 7.35 2.60 -6.21
CA MET A 67 6.53 2.24 -7.36
C MET A 67 5.60 1.07 -7.06
N VAL A 68 4.52 0.95 -7.81
CA VAL A 68 3.61 -0.20 -7.71
C VAL A 68 4.19 -1.37 -8.48
N LEU A 69 4.22 -2.52 -7.84
CA LEU A 69 4.65 -3.78 -8.41
C LEU A 69 3.52 -4.79 -8.37
N TRP A 70 3.20 -5.40 -9.51
CA TRP A 70 2.14 -6.41 -9.63
C TRP A 70 2.69 -7.82 -9.71
N SER A 71 1.91 -8.80 -9.25
CA SER A 71 2.16 -10.23 -9.42
C SER A 71 1.20 -10.80 -10.47
N PRO A 72 1.63 -10.96 -11.74
CA PRO A 72 0.82 -11.62 -12.77
C PRO A 72 0.44 -13.06 -12.40
N GLY A 73 1.28 -13.72 -11.59
CA GLY A 73 1.03 -15.07 -11.09
C GLY A 73 0.06 -15.15 -9.90
N GLY A 74 -0.55 -14.02 -9.50
CA GLY A 74 -1.50 -13.94 -8.40
C GLY A 74 -0.85 -13.98 -7.01
N ALA A 75 -1.66 -14.20 -5.98
CA ALA A 75 -1.19 -14.14 -4.59
C ALA A 75 -0.14 -15.21 -4.25
N ALA A 76 -0.25 -16.40 -4.85
CA ALA A 76 0.62 -17.53 -4.57
C ALA A 76 2.04 -17.40 -5.17
N ASN A 77 2.21 -16.60 -6.23
CA ASN A 77 3.47 -16.49 -6.97
C ASN A 77 4.04 -15.06 -6.92
N ALA A 78 4.32 -14.57 -5.71
CA ALA A 78 4.81 -13.21 -5.49
C ALA A 78 6.32 -13.03 -5.79
N ASP A 79 6.99 -14.07 -6.27
CA ASP A 79 8.41 -14.07 -6.62
C ASP A 79 8.71 -13.30 -7.91
N LYS A 80 7.69 -13.07 -8.75
CA LYS A 80 7.80 -12.35 -10.02
C LYS A 80 6.95 -11.09 -10.02
N LEU A 81 7.47 -10.07 -9.35
CA LEU A 81 6.87 -8.75 -9.32
C LEU A 81 7.29 -7.94 -10.56
N VAL A 82 6.31 -7.34 -11.24
CA VAL A 82 6.50 -6.52 -12.44
C VAL A 82 6.08 -5.08 -12.13
N PRO A 83 6.94 -4.08 -12.39
CA PRO A 83 6.60 -2.69 -12.15
C PRO A 83 5.49 -2.18 -13.06
N GLN A 84 4.54 -1.42 -12.52
CA GLN A 84 3.58 -0.67 -13.31
C GLN A 84 4.24 0.63 -13.81
N PRO A 85 4.34 0.84 -15.14
CA PRO A 85 4.80 2.11 -15.69
C PRO A 85 3.97 3.29 -15.17
N GLY A 86 4.57 4.47 -15.07
CA GLY A 86 3.86 5.67 -14.63
C GLY A 86 3.63 5.79 -13.13
N THR A 87 3.97 4.77 -12.33
CA THR A 87 3.73 4.75 -10.87
C THR A 87 4.90 5.22 -10.00
N LEU A 88 5.95 5.78 -10.62
CA LEU A 88 7.17 6.17 -9.92
C LEU A 88 6.97 7.45 -9.10
N ARG A 89 7.14 7.35 -7.78
CA ARG A 89 7.03 8.45 -6.83
C ARG A 89 8.35 8.67 -6.10
N ARG A 90 8.95 9.84 -6.29
CA ARG A 90 10.11 10.31 -5.53
C ARG A 90 9.66 10.83 -4.17
N MET A 91 10.36 10.45 -3.10
CA MET A 91 10.12 10.96 -1.75
C MET A 91 11.35 10.81 -0.84
N ALA A 92 11.19 11.14 0.44
CA ALA A 92 12.23 10.99 1.46
C ALA A 92 11.85 9.97 2.55
N PHE A 93 12.84 9.31 3.14
CA PHE A 93 12.65 8.41 4.30
C PHE A 93 11.96 9.10 5.48
N PHE A 94 11.27 8.30 6.31
CA PHE A 94 10.57 8.75 7.53
C PHE A 94 9.50 9.83 7.31
N ARG A 95 9.08 10.04 6.06
CA ARG A 95 7.95 10.89 5.71
C ARG A 95 6.75 10.04 5.33
N SER A 96 5.57 10.57 5.62
CA SER A 96 4.34 10.08 5.04
C SER A 96 4.29 10.46 3.56
N PHE A 97 3.65 9.62 2.76
CA PHE A 97 3.37 9.90 1.35
C PHE A 97 1.90 9.79 1.03
N GLU A 98 1.55 10.51 -0.03
CA GLU A 98 0.33 10.30 -0.80
C GLU A 98 0.77 10.04 -2.25
N MET A 99 0.24 8.96 -2.84
CA MET A 99 0.51 8.54 -4.21
C MET A 99 -0.81 8.28 -4.92
N HIS A 100 -1.07 9.03 -5.98
CA HIS A 100 -2.30 8.96 -6.74
C HIS A 100 -2.15 8.01 -7.92
N LEU A 101 -2.98 6.97 -8.01
CA LEU A 101 -3.02 6.06 -9.15
C LEU A 101 -4.06 6.55 -10.15
N PHE A 102 -3.63 6.80 -11.38
CA PHE A 102 -4.50 7.28 -12.46
C PHE A 102 -4.84 6.21 -13.49
N ASP A 103 -4.06 5.13 -13.54
CA ASP A 103 -4.29 4.01 -14.44
C ASP A 103 -4.63 2.73 -13.71
N GLU A 104 -5.52 1.97 -14.31
CA GLU A 104 -5.75 0.58 -13.96
C GLU A 104 -4.52 -0.28 -14.32
N PRO A 105 -4.24 -1.36 -13.57
CA PRO A 105 -3.30 -2.35 -14.03
C PRO A 105 -3.74 -2.91 -15.39
N GLY A 106 -2.81 -2.91 -16.35
CA GLY A 106 -2.98 -3.57 -17.63
C GLY A 106 -3.35 -5.06 -17.49
N ARG A 107 -3.91 -5.63 -18.56
CA ARG A 107 -4.39 -7.03 -18.56
C ARG A 107 -3.29 -8.05 -18.26
N GLU A 108 -2.05 -7.70 -18.59
CA GLU A 108 -0.83 -8.45 -18.31
C GLU A 108 -0.52 -8.59 -16.82
N PHE A 109 -1.06 -7.71 -15.97
CA PHE A 109 -0.91 -7.76 -14.51
C PHE A 109 -2.06 -8.50 -13.81
N LEU A 110 -3.10 -8.91 -14.55
CA LEU A 110 -4.26 -9.60 -13.99
C LEU A 110 -4.04 -11.11 -13.93
N SER A 111 -4.17 -11.67 -12.74
CA SER A 111 -4.32 -13.11 -12.53
C SER A 111 -5.75 -13.52 -12.83
N THR A 112 -5.93 -14.67 -13.49
CA THR A 112 -7.25 -15.26 -13.77
C THR A 112 -7.46 -16.49 -12.89
N THR A 113 -8.57 -16.54 -12.16
CA THR A 113 -8.95 -17.69 -11.32
C THR A 113 -9.48 -18.84 -12.17
N PRO A 114 -9.60 -20.07 -11.62
CA PRO A 114 -10.19 -21.20 -12.35
C PRO A 114 -11.63 -20.95 -12.85
N SER A 115 -12.39 -20.07 -12.20
CA SER A 115 -13.75 -19.70 -12.64
C SER A 115 -13.75 -18.70 -13.80
N GLY A 116 -12.61 -18.09 -14.12
CA GLY A 116 -12.45 -17.02 -15.11
C GLY A 116 -12.50 -15.61 -14.52
N ALA A 117 -12.77 -15.45 -13.22
CA ALA A 117 -12.69 -14.16 -12.55
C ALA A 117 -11.24 -13.61 -12.56
N ARG A 118 -11.08 -12.29 -12.51
CA ARG A 118 -9.78 -11.63 -12.62
C ARG A 118 -9.52 -10.65 -11.49
N TYR A 119 -8.26 -10.55 -11.08
CA TYR A 119 -7.79 -9.54 -10.15
C TYR A 119 -6.30 -9.24 -10.36
N ALA A 120 -5.87 -8.04 -10.00
CA ALA A 120 -4.46 -7.71 -9.81
C ALA A 120 -4.14 -7.78 -8.31
N ILE A 121 -2.96 -8.30 -7.96
CA ILE A 121 -2.42 -8.20 -6.61
C ILE A 121 -0.97 -7.76 -6.69
N GLY A 122 -0.61 -6.80 -5.85
CA GLY A 122 0.67 -6.13 -5.90
C GLY A 122 1.06 -5.53 -4.55
N ARG A 123 2.16 -4.78 -4.56
CA ARG A 123 2.68 -4.06 -3.40
C ARG A 123 3.52 -2.88 -3.87
N LEU A 124 3.86 -2.00 -2.93
CA LEU A 124 4.87 -0.98 -3.20
C LEU A 124 6.26 -1.59 -3.05
N GLY A 125 7.15 -1.28 -3.97
CA GLY A 125 8.59 -1.51 -3.85
C GLY A 125 9.31 -0.18 -3.71
N GLY A 126 10.31 -0.12 -2.84
CA GLY A 126 11.19 1.04 -2.71
C GLY A 126 12.60 0.73 -3.23
N PHE A 127 13.23 1.70 -3.88
CA PHE A 127 14.61 1.61 -4.38
C PHE A 127 15.29 2.97 -4.36
N ARG A 128 16.63 2.97 -4.47
CA ARG A 128 17.44 4.16 -4.70
C ARG A 128 17.82 4.29 -6.17
N ASP A 129 17.76 5.50 -6.70
CA ASP A 129 18.24 5.84 -8.03
C ASP A 129 19.76 6.00 -8.00
N ALA A 130 20.47 4.90 -8.27
CA ALA A 130 21.91 4.83 -8.07
C ALA A 130 22.70 5.61 -9.14
N ASN A 131 22.07 5.90 -10.28
CA ASN A 131 22.72 6.60 -11.40
C ASN A 131 22.13 8.00 -11.68
N GLY A 132 21.13 8.42 -10.91
CA GLY A 132 20.54 9.76 -10.93
C GLY A 132 19.68 10.05 -12.16
N ASN A 133 19.15 9.02 -12.84
CA ASN A 133 18.38 9.20 -14.07
C ASN A 133 16.87 9.31 -13.84
N GLY A 134 16.40 9.21 -12.60
CA GLY A 134 15.01 9.36 -12.19
C GLY A 134 14.09 8.25 -12.67
N ARG A 135 14.61 7.06 -12.98
CA ARG A 135 13.81 5.89 -13.37
C ARG A 135 14.36 4.60 -12.77
N LYS A 136 13.54 3.56 -12.72
CA LYS A 136 13.97 2.23 -12.28
C LYS A 136 14.70 1.51 -13.41
N ASP A 137 16.00 1.27 -13.27
CA ASP A 137 16.78 0.44 -14.20
C ASP A 137 16.92 -1.01 -13.72
N ASP A 138 17.14 -1.96 -14.62
CA ASP A 138 17.27 -3.40 -14.29
C ASP A 138 18.43 -3.70 -13.33
N SER A 139 19.48 -2.87 -13.33
CA SER A 139 20.64 -3.01 -12.43
C SER A 139 20.34 -2.61 -10.98
N GLU A 140 19.29 -1.81 -10.75
CA GLU A 140 18.91 -1.36 -9.42
C GLU A 140 18.06 -2.42 -8.74
N LEU A 141 18.29 -2.62 -7.45
CA LEU A 141 17.51 -3.59 -6.67
C LEU A 141 16.45 -2.85 -5.87
N PHE A 142 15.32 -3.52 -5.64
CA PHE A 142 14.40 -3.05 -4.60
C PHE A 142 15.04 -3.30 -3.23
N GLU A 143 15.06 -2.26 -2.41
CA GLU A 143 15.63 -2.27 -1.06
C GLU A 143 14.58 -2.62 0.01
N GLY A 144 13.31 -2.68 -0.39
CA GLY A 144 12.22 -3.07 0.49
C GLY A 144 10.85 -2.97 -0.15
N TYR A 145 9.83 -3.36 0.62
CA TYR A 145 8.47 -3.55 0.12
C TYR A 145 7.41 -3.13 1.14
N SER A 146 6.18 -2.86 0.67
CA SER A 146 5.06 -2.65 1.58
C SER A 146 4.66 -3.93 2.31
N GLN A 147 4.33 -3.78 3.60
CA GLN A 147 3.76 -4.84 4.45
C GLN A 147 2.30 -5.16 4.09
N ASN A 148 1.67 -4.34 3.26
CA ASN A 148 0.32 -4.50 2.76
C ASN A 148 0.33 -4.98 1.30
N ALA A 149 -0.71 -5.71 0.92
CA ALA A 149 -1.01 -6.00 -0.48
C ALA A 149 -2.01 -4.98 -1.02
N LEU A 150 -1.74 -4.49 -2.22
CA LEU A 150 -2.69 -3.75 -3.03
C LEU A 150 -3.42 -4.72 -3.95
N ILE A 151 -4.74 -4.74 -3.90
CA ILE A 151 -5.57 -5.56 -4.76
C ILE A 151 -6.44 -4.64 -5.60
N ARG A 152 -6.48 -4.91 -6.91
CA ARG A 152 -7.47 -4.33 -7.81
C ARG A 152 -8.38 -5.44 -8.32
N ALA A 153 -9.67 -5.36 -7.96
CA ALA A 153 -10.70 -6.29 -8.41
C ALA A 153 -11.60 -5.56 -9.43
N PRO A 154 -11.46 -5.77 -10.75
CA PRO A 154 -12.28 -5.11 -11.77
C PRO A 154 -13.77 -5.32 -11.56
N GLU A 155 -14.14 -6.51 -11.09
CA GLU A 155 -15.51 -6.92 -10.74
C GLU A 155 -15.53 -7.47 -9.31
N ALA A 156 -16.73 -7.60 -8.73
CA ALA A 156 -16.87 -8.21 -7.41
C ALA A 156 -16.45 -9.70 -7.48
N LEU A 157 -15.64 -10.12 -6.52
CA LEU A 157 -15.13 -11.49 -6.41
C LEU A 157 -15.90 -12.25 -5.34
N SER A 158 -16.21 -13.50 -5.64
CA SER A 158 -16.67 -14.47 -4.65
C SER A 158 -15.55 -14.77 -3.64
N ALA A 159 -15.89 -15.37 -2.51
CA ALA A 159 -14.89 -15.83 -1.54
C ALA A 159 -13.87 -16.80 -2.15
N SER A 160 -14.31 -17.68 -3.07
CA SER A 160 -13.44 -18.65 -3.74
C SER A 160 -12.54 -18.05 -4.81
N ASP A 161 -12.91 -16.89 -5.38
CA ASP A 161 -12.11 -16.19 -6.39
C ASP A 161 -11.21 -15.11 -5.81
N SER A 162 -11.52 -14.63 -4.60
CA SER A 162 -10.75 -13.60 -3.93
C SER A 162 -9.44 -14.16 -3.36
N PRO A 163 -8.31 -13.45 -3.53
CA PRO A 163 -7.04 -13.84 -2.90
C PRO A 163 -7.09 -13.74 -1.36
N THR A 164 -8.10 -13.09 -0.78
CA THR A 164 -8.28 -13.00 0.67
C THR A 164 -9.06 -14.18 1.26
N GLY A 165 -9.70 -14.99 0.42
CA GLY A 165 -10.68 -16.02 0.82
C GLY A 165 -12.01 -15.49 1.34
N ALA A 166 -12.23 -14.18 1.27
CA ALA A 166 -13.49 -13.53 1.61
C ALA A 166 -14.03 -12.79 0.38
N PRO A 167 -15.36 -12.60 0.27
CA PRO A 167 -15.93 -11.83 -0.83
C PRO A 167 -15.32 -10.42 -0.89
N LEU A 168 -14.95 -9.99 -2.10
CA LEU A 168 -14.30 -8.71 -2.34
C LEU A 168 -15.16 -7.90 -3.30
N SER A 169 -15.51 -6.65 -2.95
CA SER A 169 -16.24 -5.79 -3.88
C SER A 169 -15.34 -5.38 -5.05
N ALA A 170 -15.95 -4.97 -6.17
CA ALA A 170 -15.20 -4.30 -7.22
C ALA A 170 -14.52 -3.05 -6.64
N GLY A 171 -13.28 -2.80 -7.04
CA GLY A 171 -12.52 -1.62 -6.62
C GLY A 171 -11.07 -1.93 -6.22
N TRP A 172 -10.48 -0.94 -5.55
CA TRP A 172 -9.14 -0.99 -4.97
C TRP A 172 -9.21 -1.33 -3.49
N HIS A 173 -8.32 -2.19 -3.04
CA HIS A 173 -8.28 -2.67 -1.66
C HIS A 173 -6.83 -2.70 -1.19
N LEU A 174 -6.57 -2.13 -0.02
CA LEU A 174 -5.31 -2.31 0.69
C LEU A 174 -5.58 -3.30 1.83
N VAL A 175 -4.92 -4.44 1.82
CA VAL A 175 -5.13 -5.50 2.83
C VAL A 175 -3.82 -5.83 3.54
N SER A 176 -3.91 -6.25 4.79
CA SER A 176 -2.74 -6.74 5.53
C SER A 176 -2.14 -7.97 4.83
N THR A 177 -0.86 -8.23 5.08
CA THR A 177 -0.21 -9.51 4.73
C THR A 177 0.45 -10.10 5.98
N PRO A 178 0.72 -11.42 6.02
CA PRO A 178 0.44 -12.42 4.99
C PRO A 178 -1.06 -12.75 4.85
N LEU A 179 -1.51 -12.92 3.61
CA LEU A 179 -2.79 -13.50 3.23
C LEU A 179 -2.87 -14.96 3.65
N GLN A 180 -4.04 -15.36 4.15
CA GLN A 180 -4.34 -16.77 4.41
C GLN A 180 -4.76 -17.45 3.11
N CYS A 181 -3.84 -17.61 2.16
CA CYS A 181 -4.19 -18.22 0.88
C CYS A 181 -4.63 -19.68 1.07
N PRO A 182 -5.66 -20.15 0.35
CA PRO A 182 -6.05 -21.54 0.38
C PRO A 182 -4.90 -22.41 -0.14
N SER A 183 -4.45 -23.37 0.66
CA SER A 183 -3.54 -24.42 0.20
C SER A 183 -4.27 -25.22 -0.89
N SER A 184 -3.98 -24.97 -2.16
CA SER A 184 -4.51 -25.70 -3.32
C SER A 184 -6.03 -25.98 -3.28
N GLY A 185 -6.85 -24.96 -3.59
CA GLY A 185 -8.25 -25.14 -3.99
C GLY A 185 -9.25 -25.61 -2.92
N GLY A 186 -8.87 -25.66 -1.65
CA GLY A 186 -9.77 -25.95 -0.54
C GLY A 186 -10.44 -24.70 0.05
N PRO A 187 -11.60 -24.83 0.72
CA PRO A 187 -12.16 -23.76 1.55
C PRO A 187 -11.14 -23.31 2.60
N GLN A 188 -11.03 -22.00 2.81
CA GLN A 188 -10.17 -21.42 3.84
C GLN A 188 -10.55 -21.99 5.21
N PRO A 189 -9.60 -22.47 6.03
CA PRO A 189 -9.91 -22.85 7.39
C PRO A 189 -10.34 -21.60 8.16
N THR A 190 -11.57 -21.60 8.65
CA THR A 190 -12.08 -20.56 9.55
C THR A 190 -11.13 -20.49 10.76
N PRO A 191 -10.43 -19.37 11.02
CA PRO A 191 -9.60 -19.24 12.21
C PRO A 191 -10.52 -19.13 13.43
N GLY A 192 -10.90 -20.27 13.99
CA GLY A 192 -11.70 -20.38 15.20
C GLY A 192 -10.95 -21.16 16.28
N PRO A 193 -11.15 -20.83 17.57
CA PRO A 193 -10.59 -21.62 18.67
C PRO A 193 -11.13 -23.06 18.62
N VAL A 194 -10.33 -23.99 19.13
CA VAL A 194 -10.65 -25.44 19.25
C VAL A 194 -11.87 -25.68 20.15
N ASP A 195 -12.26 -24.69 20.96
CA ASP A 195 -13.52 -24.67 21.72
C ASP A 195 -14.28 -23.34 21.47
N PRO A 196 -15.56 -23.39 21.04
CA PRO A 196 -16.34 -22.18 20.78
C PRO A 196 -16.73 -21.48 22.08
N VAL A 197 -16.15 -20.29 22.32
CA VAL A 197 -16.67 -19.34 23.30
C VAL A 197 -18.01 -18.82 22.79
N ALA A 198 -19.07 -18.94 23.60
CA ALA A 198 -20.41 -18.48 23.21
C ALA A 198 -20.43 -16.97 22.92
N ASP A 199 -21.09 -16.58 21.83
CA ASP A 199 -21.34 -15.17 21.52
C ASP A 199 -22.23 -14.54 22.60
N GLY A 200 -21.84 -13.37 23.09
CA GLY A 200 -22.61 -12.60 24.07
C GLY A 200 -22.44 -11.09 23.92
N GLU A 201 -23.20 -10.34 24.72
CA GLU A 201 -23.01 -8.89 24.90
C GLU A 201 -22.08 -8.67 26.10
N CYS A 202 -20.78 -8.60 25.82
CA CYS A 202 -19.75 -8.47 26.86
C CYS A 202 -19.66 -7.04 27.42
N GLY A 203 -20.33 -6.08 26.78
CA GLY A 203 -20.33 -4.66 27.17
C GLY A 203 -19.02 -3.96 26.84
N VAL A 204 -18.25 -4.48 25.87
CA VAL A 204 -17.02 -3.84 25.39
C VAL A 204 -17.34 -3.06 24.11
N PRO A 205 -17.07 -1.74 24.06
CA PRO A 205 -17.31 -0.93 22.88
C PRO A 205 -16.23 -1.17 21.82
N LEU A 206 -16.26 -2.34 21.16
CA LEU A 206 -15.20 -2.78 20.25
C LEU A 206 -14.84 -1.73 19.19
N GLY A 207 -13.55 -1.42 19.11
CA GLY A 207 -13.00 -0.45 18.16
C GLY A 207 -13.11 1.02 18.60
N ALA A 208 -13.88 1.34 19.64
CA ALA A 208 -13.99 2.71 20.15
C ALA A 208 -12.62 3.23 20.62
N GLY A 209 -12.35 4.52 20.40
CA GLY A 209 -11.12 5.18 20.86
C GLY A 209 -11.01 5.18 22.38
N CYS A 210 -9.79 5.09 22.90
CA CYS A 210 -9.52 4.98 24.33
C CYS A 210 -8.14 5.54 24.67
N LYS A 211 -7.93 5.88 25.94
CA LYS A 211 -6.61 6.26 26.46
C LYS A 211 -6.11 5.32 27.56
N LYS A 212 -7.01 4.56 28.17
CA LYS A 212 -6.75 3.62 29.26
C LYS A 212 -7.83 2.54 29.32
N ASP A 213 -7.54 1.41 29.96
CA ASP A 213 -8.45 0.25 30.02
C ASP A 213 -9.83 0.56 30.60
N ALA A 214 -9.91 1.51 31.55
CA ALA A 214 -11.17 1.93 32.15
C ALA A 214 -12.17 2.53 31.14
N ASP A 215 -11.70 2.99 29.98
CA ASP A 215 -12.55 3.52 28.90
C ASP A 215 -13.25 2.37 28.12
N CYS A 216 -12.81 1.13 28.30
CA CYS A 216 -13.21 -0.04 27.50
C CYS A 216 -14.11 -1.03 28.23
N GLY A 217 -14.62 -0.67 29.42
CA GLY A 217 -15.46 -1.55 30.22
C GLY A 217 -14.71 -2.83 30.61
N LYS A 218 -15.12 -3.97 30.06
CA LYS A 218 -14.47 -5.28 30.29
C LYS A 218 -13.34 -5.61 29.29
N GLY A 219 -13.07 -4.71 28.35
CA GLY A 219 -11.98 -4.83 27.39
C GLY A 219 -10.70 -4.18 27.89
N VAL A 220 -9.72 -4.07 26.99
CA VAL A 220 -8.46 -3.36 27.22
C VAL A 220 -8.27 -2.29 26.16
N CYS A 221 -7.55 -1.23 26.52
CA CYS A 221 -7.19 -0.17 25.62
C CYS A 221 -5.87 -0.48 24.93
N VAL A 222 -5.93 -0.77 23.63
CA VAL A 222 -4.75 -1.07 22.83
C VAL A 222 -4.32 0.17 22.06
N LEU A 223 -3.09 0.64 22.33
CA LEU A 223 -2.46 1.75 21.61
C LEU A 223 -1.55 1.27 20.47
N ASN A 224 -0.95 0.10 20.63
CA ASN A 224 -0.05 -0.50 19.65
C ASN A 224 -0.21 -2.02 19.66
N PHE A 225 -0.62 -2.58 18.53
CA PHE A 225 -0.69 -4.01 18.28
C PHE A 225 -0.72 -4.25 16.77
N LEU A 226 0.34 -4.87 16.24
CA LEU A 226 0.56 -5.02 14.79
C LEU A 226 0.48 -3.68 14.03
N GLY A 227 0.99 -2.62 14.67
CA GLY A 227 0.90 -1.25 14.22
C GLY A 227 0.25 -0.33 15.25
N GLU A 228 0.34 0.98 15.01
CA GLU A 228 -0.25 2.00 15.87
C GLU A 228 -1.77 2.09 15.68
N TRP A 229 -2.50 2.13 16.78
CA TRP A 229 -3.95 2.34 16.82
C TRP A 229 -4.20 3.78 17.20
N GLY A 230 -4.09 4.72 16.25
CA GLY A 230 -4.22 6.15 16.49
C GLY A 230 -5.40 6.52 17.41
N GLY A 231 -5.10 7.02 18.61
CA GLY A 231 -6.11 7.34 19.64
C GLY A 231 -6.68 6.15 20.42
N GLY A 232 -5.99 5.00 20.38
CA GLY A 232 -6.35 3.74 21.02
C GLY A 232 -7.53 3.02 20.38
N ALA A 233 -7.72 1.75 20.74
CA ALA A 233 -8.97 1.04 20.53
C ALA A 233 -9.30 0.07 21.66
N CYS A 234 -10.58 0.00 22.00
CA CYS A 234 -11.10 -1.01 22.91
C CYS A 234 -11.21 -2.36 22.24
N LEU A 235 -10.44 -3.33 22.72
CA LEU A 235 -10.41 -4.71 22.23
C LEU A 235 -10.67 -5.69 23.39
N ILE A 236 -10.95 -6.95 23.06
CA ILE A 236 -11.03 -8.02 24.07
C ILE A 236 -9.79 -8.92 23.90
N PRO A 237 -8.95 -9.11 24.92
CA PRO A 237 -7.80 -10.00 24.81
C PRO A 237 -8.26 -11.46 24.62
N GLU A 238 -7.41 -12.27 24.02
CA GLU A 238 -7.57 -13.72 23.93
C GLU A 238 -6.66 -14.41 24.97
N PRO A 239 -7.20 -15.24 25.88
CA PRO A 239 -8.60 -15.60 26.04
C PRO A 239 -9.46 -14.47 26.63
N PRO A 240 -10.78 -14.39 26.32
CA PRO A 240 -11.62 -13.33 26.82
C PRO A 240 -11.76 -13.33 28.34
N PRO A 241 -11.67 -12.18 29.02
CA PRO A 241 -11.91 -12.10 30.46
C PRO A 241 -13.31 -12.60 30.79
N ASN A 242 -13.42 -13.58 31.69
CA ASN A 242 -14.66 -14.27 32.07
C ASN A 242 -15.31 -15.10 30.95
N GLY A 243 -14.57 -15.43 29.89
CA GLY A 243 -15.05 -16.30 28.81
C GLY A 243 -16.19 -15.71 27.98
N CYS A 244 -16.31 -14.38 27.91
CA CYS A 244 -17.32 -13.72 27.08
C CYS A 244 -16.69 -13.22 25.77
N ARG A 245 -17.15 -13.74 24.63
CA ARG A 245 -16.81 -13.22 23.30
C ARG A 245 -17.93 -12.32 22.79
N GLN A 246 -17.61 -11.08 22.43
CA GLN A 246 -18.61 -10.16 21.87
C GLN A 246 -19.13 -10.72 20.55
N LYS A 247 -20.46 -10.78 20.38
CA LYS A 247 -21.08 -11.17 19.12
C LYS A 247 -20.60 -10.26 17.98
N GLY A 248 -20.26 -10.84 16.83
CA GLY A 248 -19.76 -10.08 15.68
C GLY A 248 -18.34 -9.53 15.88
N SER A 249 -17.51 -10.26 16.63
CA SER A 249 -16.07 -10.01 16.70
C SER A 249 -15.30 -11.04 15.88
N VAL A 250 -14.12 -10.64 15.40
CA VAL A 250 -13.16 -11.50 14.71
C VAL A 250 -11.83 -11.46 15.43
N LEU A 251 -11.06 -12.54 15.35
CA LEU A 251 -9.81 -12.68 16.07
C LEU A 251 -8.63 -12.19 15.23
N LEU A 252 -7.91 -11.18 15.74
CA LEU A 252 -6.64 -10.74 15.19
C LEU A 252 -5.51 -11.30 16.04
N ARG A 253 -4.62 -12.10 15.42
CA ARG A 253 -3.47 -12.72 16.08
C ARG A 253 -2.17 -12.08 15.63
N ALA A 254 -1.24 -11.92 16.56
CA ALA A 254 0.12 -11.61 16.21
C ALA A 254 0.76 -12.77 15.41
N PRO A 255 1.68 -12.47 14.49
CA PRO A 255 2.50 -13.49 13.87
C PRO A 255 3.34 -14.26 14.90
N SER A 256 3.51 -15.56 14.68
CA SER A 256 4.42 -16.41 15.46
C SER A 256 5.83 -15.80 15.54
N PRO A 257 6.53 -15.88 16.69
CA PRO A 257 6.20 -16.65 17.90
C PRO A 257 5.28 -15.94 18.91
N ASP A 258 4.86 -14.71 18.63
CA ASP A 258 3.96 -13.98 19.52
C ASP A 258 2.57 -14.63 19.53
N THR A 259 2.07 -14.94 20.71
CA THR A 259 0.75 -15.56 20.91
C THR A 259 -0.33 -14.54 21.25
N THR A 260 0.04 -13.26 21.39
CA THR A 260 -0.88 -12.17 21.68
C THR A 260 -1.95 -12.09 20.60
N ALA A 261 -3.20 -12.05 21.04
CA ALA A 261 -4.33 -11.93 20.14
C ALA A 261 -5.47 -11.15 20.80
N TYR A 262 -6.27 -10.50 19.95
CA TYR A 262 -7.39 -9.69 20.38
C TYR A 262 -8.60 -9.95 19.48
N TRP A 263 -9.77 -10.03 20.09
CA TRP A 263 -11.03 -9.92 19.36
C TRP A 263 -11.31 -8.45 19.05
N ILE A 264 -11.53 -8.18 17.77
CA ILE A 264 -11.78 -6.85 17.21
C ILE A 264 -13.17 -6.80 16.57
N LYS A 265 -13.67 -5.60 16.30
CA LYS A 265 -14.95 -5.40 15.62
C LYS A 265 -14.91 -6.01 14.23
N ALA A 266 -15.87 -6.87 13.88
CA ALA A 266 -16.01 -7.40 12.53
C ALA A 266 -16.55 -6.34 11.56
N CYS A 267 -16.30 -6.53 10.27
CA CYS A 267 -16.81 -5.67 9.21
C CYS A 267 -17.03 -6.43 7.90
N ALA A 268 -17.87 -5.86 7.04
CA ALA A 268 -17.99 -6.20 5.64
C ALA A 268 -17.43 -5.10 4.73
N VAL A 269 -17.65 -3.84 5.11
CA VAL A 269 -17.16 -2.64 4.43
C VAL A 269 -16.52 -1.67 5.43
N SER A 270 -15.74 -0.71 4.95
CA SER A 270 -14.99 0.21 5.84
C SER A 270 -15.89 1.08 6.70
N GLU A 271 -17.09 1.40 6.22
CA GLU A 271 -18.10 2.18 6.94
C GLU A 271 -18.57 1.46 8.22
N ASP A 272 -18.57 0.12 8.23
CA ASP A 272 -18.95 -0.67 9.41
C ASP A 272 -18.04 -0.38 10.60
N CYS A 273 -16.81 0.08 10.35
CA CYS A 273 -15.87 0.41 11.41
C CYS A 273 -16.28 1.62 12.23
N GLY A 274 -17.10 2.54 11.67
CA GLY A 274 -17.58 3.71 12.38
C GLY A 274 -16.47 4.65 12.87
N ARG A 275 -15.28 4.54 12.29
CA ARG A 275 -14.11 5.40 12.54
C ARG A 275 -13.54 5.85 11.21
N LEU A 276 -13.02 7.07 11.20
CA LEU A 276 -12.36 7.64 10.04
C LEU A 276 -10.94 7.05 9.86
N HIS A 277 -10.32 7.38 8.73
CA HIS A 277 -8.92 7.07 8.40
C HIS A 277 -7.98 7.22 9.61
N PRO A 278 -7.04 6.27 9.84
CA PRO A 278 -6.66 5.15 8.97
C PRO A 278 -7.48 3.88 9.19
N TYR A 279 -8.61 3.94 9.91
CA TYR A 279 -9.44 2.77 10.19
C TYR A 279 -10.24 2.38 8.95
N GLN A 280 -10.10 1.11 8.55
CA GLN A 280 -10.86 0.53 7.45
C GLN A 280 -11.17 -0.94 7.74
N CYS A 281 -12.03 -1.52 6.90
CA CYS A 281 -12.27 -2.95 6.93
C CYS A 281 -11.14 -3.69 6.23
N ASP A 282 -10.34 -4.41 7.00
CA ASP A 282 -9.34 -5.29 6.41
C ASP A 282 -10.02 -6.54 5.84
N GLN A 283 -10.09 -6.64 4.51
CA GLN A 283 -10.85 -7.69 3.82
C GLN A 283 -10.25 -9.10 3.96
N GLN A 284 -9.01 -9.24 4.44
CA GLN A 284 -8.47 -10.55 4.77
C GLN A 284 -9.07 -11.11 6.06
N ILE A 285 -9.09 -10.30 7.12
CA ILE A 285 -9.52 -10.74 8.45
C ILE A 285 -10.98 -10.37 8.76
N ARG A 286 -11.62 -9.59 7.88
CA ARG A 286 -12.98 -9.05 8.05
C ARG A 286 -13.15 -8.30 9.37
N GLY A 287 -12.12 -7.53 9.72
CA GLY A 287 -12.02 -6.82 11.00
C GLY A 287 -11.53 -5.39 10.85
N CYS A 288 -12.03 -4.51 11.71
CA CYS A 288 -11.72 -3.10 11.71
C CYS A 288 -10.37 -2.81 12.37
N ARG A 289 -9.44 -2.25 11.60
CA ARG A 289 -8.09 -1.91 12.07
C ARG A 289 -7.52 -0.69 11.32
N PRO A 290 -6.48 -0.04 11.86
CA PRO A 290 -5.78 1.05 11.20
C PRO A 290 -4.89 0.53 10.05
N SER A 291 -5.47 -0.01 8.98
CA SER A 291 -4.73 -0.59 7.84
C SER A 291 -4.89 0.17 6.52
N ALA A 292 -5.51 1.35 6.53
CA ALA A 292 -5.67 2.18 5.32
C ALA A 292 -4.39 2.89 4.86
N GLU A 293 -3.26 2.64 5.54
CA GLU A 293 -1.96 3.18 5.19
C GLU A 293 -0.97 2.07 4.86
N ALA A 294 -0.25 2.22 3.76
CA ALA A 294 0.81 1.33 3.36
C ALA A 294 2.09 1.64 4.16
N VAL A 295 2.68 0.63 4.78
CA VAL A 295 4.00 0.74 5.42
C VAL A 295 5.04 0.10 4.52
N VAL A 296 5.90 0.90 3.91
CA VAL A 296 7.04 0.42 3.10
C VAL A 296 8.25 0.30 3.99
N ASP A 297 8.71 -0.92 4.22
CA ASP A 297 9.86 -1.23 5.06
C ASP A 297 11.10 -1.42 4.18
N ILE A 298 12.04 -0.51 4.28
CA ILE A 298 13.30 -0.49 3.53
C ILE A 298 14.42 -0.91 4.48
N ASN A 299 14.99 -2.08 4.23
CA ASN A 299 16.03 -2.66 5.07
C ASN A 299 17.18 -3.30 4.27
N GLY A 300 17.14 -3.22 2.94
CA GLY A 300 18.17 -3.70 2.02
C GLY A 300 18.43 -5.20 2.05
N ARG A 301 17.56 -6.00 2.70
CA ARG A 301 17.91 -7.38 3.10
C ARG A 301 16.91 -8.45 2.71
N GLU A 302 15.76 -8.11 2.13
CA GLU A 302 14.72 -9.12 1.91
C GLU A 302 14.22 -9.20 0.46
N PRO A 303 14.18 -10.41 -0.14
CA PRO A 303 13.42 -10.62 -1.36
C PRO A 303 11.94 -10.35 -1.09
N ALA A 304 11.17 -10.09 -2.15
CA ALA A 304 9.73 -9.94 -2.04
C ALA A 304 9.12 -11.16 -1.31
N ARG A 305 8.61 -10.95 -0.10
CA ARG A 305 7.93 -12.00 0.67
C ARG A 305 6.67 -12.45 -0.08
N SER A 306 6.34 -13.73 -0.05
CA SER A 306 5.05 -14.21 -0.57
C SER A 306 3.90 -13.38 -0.01
N PHE A 307 2.86 -13.11 -0.81
CA PHE A 307 1.64 -12.54 -0.26
C PHE A 307 0.97 -13.52 0.70
N CYS A 308 1.18 -14.82 0.50
CA CYS A 308 0.59 -15.88 1.30
C CYS A 308 1.47 -16.24 2.50
N GLY A 309 0.82 -16.52 3.63
CA GLY A 309 1.49 -17.11 4.79
C GLY A 309 1.92 -18.54 4.46
N GLY A 310 3.21 -18.85 4.63
CA GLY A 310 3.72 -20.19 4.35
C GLY A 310 3.09 -21.23 5.28
N SER A 311 2.34 -22.18 4.72
CA SER A 311 2.18 -23.52 5.30
C SER A 311 3.32 -24.41 4.80
N GLY A 312 4.56 -23.99 5.01
CA GLY A 312 5.72 -24.84 4.81
C GLY A 312 6.14 -25.43 6.15
N PRO A 313 6.50 -26.72 6.26
CA PRO A 313 7.15 -27.22 7.46
C PRO A 313 8.44 -26.41 7.70
N PRO A 314 8.89 -26.27 8.95
CA PRO A 314 10.24 -25.76 9.20
C PRO A 314 11.21 -26.65 8.42
N GLN A 315 12.06 -26.02 7.59
CA GLN A 315 13.25 -26.69 7.10
C GLN A 315 14.21 -26.93 8.26
#